data_AF-A0A922IMI2-F1
#
_entry.id   AF-A0A922IMI2-F1
#
_cell.length_a   1.000
_cell.length_b   1.000
_cell.length_c   1.000
_cell.angle_alpha   90.00
_cell.angle_beta   90.00
_cell.angle_gamma   90.00
#
_symmetry.space_group_name_H-M   'P 1'
#
loop_
_entity.id
_entity.type
_entity.pdbx_description
1 polymer ?
#
loop_
_entity_poly.entity_id
_entity_poly.type
_entity_poly.pdbx_seq_one_letter_code
_entity_poly.pdbx_strand_id
1 'polypeptide(L)'
;MFSKKFISSTSLHCFRSPHRSLFSAQTKKFYKNVTVFQSTHENYKHPVFQILLDQRKLRTPTGIHFHVPNQALAVAVAHEWDSQVDTIKRYAMPLTTLCNRALDTPADQHDILVSTIMQYADTDTICFRCQEPDDLVKVQSLSWDPIINWVNKHYQIKPVITDSMTSLAKLSPLDKEKLTRYFNSYNIWGLTGKLSMMSIIS
;
A
#
# COMPACT_ATOMS: atom_id res chain seq x y z
N MET A 1 40.82 2.46 -56.34
CA MET A 1 40.67 3.65 -55.48
C MET A 1 39.17 3.95 -55.36
N PHE A 2 38.65 3.99 -54.14
CA PHE A 2 37.26 3.71 -53.78
C PHE A 2 36.20 4.66 -54.39
N SER A 3 35.14 4.04 -54.92
CA SER A 3 33.89 4.67 -55.36
C SER A 3 33.04 5.09 -54.16
N LYS A 4 32.67 6.37 -54.06
CA LYS A 4 31.73 6.90 -53.05
C LYS A 4 30.32 6.98 -53.64
N LYS A 5 29.42 6.24 -53.01
CA LYS A 5 27.98 6.14 -53.30
C LYS A 5 27.18 7.31 -52.69
N PHE A 6 26.17 7.71 -53.46
CA PHE A 6 24.79 8.06 -53.11
C PHE A 6 24.47 9.26 -52.19
N ILE A 7 23.69 10.15 -52.80
CA ILE A 7 22.77 11.13 -52.21
C ILE A 7 21.49 10.39 -51.81
N SER A 8 20.94 10.65 -50.61
CA SER A 8 19.50 10.93 -50.48
C SER A 8 19.20 11.70 -49.18
N SER A 9 18.37 12.73 -49.34
CA SER A 9 17.82 13.56 -48.29
C SER A 9 16.88 12.77 -47.39
N THR A 10 16.96 12.97 -46.08
CA THR A 10 15.82 12.72 -45.20
C THR A 10 15.76 13.81 -44.13
N SER A 11 14.69 14.58 -44.21
CA SER A 11 14.23 15.56 -43.24
C SER A 11 14.29 14.98 -41.82
N LEU A 12 15.02 15.64 -40.92
CA LEU A 12 14.89 15.43 -39.48
C LEU A 12 13.53 15.98 -39.05
N HIS A 13 12.48 15.16 -39.20
CA HIS A 13 11.24 15.40 -38.49
C HIS A 13 11.51 15.22 -37.00
N CYS A 14 11.47 16.35 -36.29
CA CYS A 14 11.45 16.41 -34.83
C CYS A 14 10.22 15.61 -34.33
N PHE A 15 10.43 14.36 -33.94
CA PHE A 15 9.46 13.59 -33.17
C PHE A 15 9.37 14.24 -31.78
N ARG A 16 8.49 15.23 -31.64
CA ARG A 16 7.99 15.64 -30.34
C ARG A 16 7.19 14.48 -29.78
N SER A 17 7.82 13.66 -28.95
CA SER A 17 7.09 12.82 -28.00
C SER A 17 6.11 13.70 -27.23
N PRO A 18 4.81 13.36 -27.15
CA PRO A 18 3.92 14.08 -26.27
C PRO A 18 4.36 13.74 -24.85
N HIS A 19 5.04 14.68 -24.20
CA HIS A 19 5.11 14.71 -22.75
C HIS A 19 3.66 14.72 -22.24
N ARG A 20 3.15 13.55 -21.88
CA ARG A 20 1.88 13.41 -21.17
C ARG A 20 2.08 14.14 -19.86
N SER A 21 1.46 15.31 -19.72
CA SER A 21 1.53 16.09 -18.48
C SER A 21 1.14 15.19 -17.31
N LEU A 22 2.00 15.12 -16.30
CA LEU A 22 1.79 14.33 -15.07
C LEU A 22 0.62 14.86 -14.21
N PHE A 23 -0.03 15.94 -14.62
CA PHE A 23 -1.26 16.42 -14.02
C PHE A 23 -2.44 15.67 -14.62
N SER A 24 -2.91 14.63 -13.93
CA SER A 24 -4.26 14.11 -14.19
C SER A 24 -5.26 15.26 -13.99
N ALA A 25 -6.06 15.57 -15.01
CA ALA A 25 -7.13 16.55 -14.88
C ALA A 25 -7.98 16.22 -13.65
N GLN A 26 -8.11 17.18 -12.73
CA GLN A 26 -8.87 16.99 -11.51
C GLN A 26 -10.32 16.66 -11.86
N THR A 27 -10.83 15.52 -11.39
CA THR A 27 -12.20 15.09 -11.67
C THR A 27 -13.16 15.96 -10.86
N LYS A 28 -14.09 16.64 -11.52
CA LYS A 28 -15.16 17.38 -10.83
C LYS A 28 -16.08 16.41 -10.09
N LYS A 29 -16.63 16.82 -8.94
CA LYS A 29 -17.67 16.06 -8.26
C LYS A 29 -18.87 15.93 -9.20
N PHE A 30 -19.36 14.69 -9.37
CA PHE A 30 -20.42 14.35 -10.33
C PHE A 30 -21.64 13.70 -9.66
N TYR A 31 -21.67 13.70 -8.32
CA TYR A 31 -22.71 13.08 -7.52
C TYR A 31 -23.19 14.02 -6.41
N LYS A 32 -24.41 13.83 -5.92
CA LYS A 32 -24.99 14.61 -4.81
C LYS A 32 -25.12 13.81 -3.51
N ASN A 33 -25.58 12.57 -3.60
CA ASN A 33 -25.86 11.73 -2.43
C ASN A 33 -24.93 10.52 -2.40
N VAL A 34 -24.43 10.20 -1.20
CA VAL A 34 -23.66 8.99 -0.93
C VAL A 34 -24.44 8.13 0.04
N THR A 35 -24.72 6.88 -0.32
CA THR A 35 -25.45 5.93 0.54
C THR A 35 -24.73 4.61 0.66
N VAL A 36 -24.92 3.94 1.80
CA VAL A 36 -24.41 2.59 2.07
C VAL A 36 -25.56 1.60 1.92
N PHE A 37 -25.32 0.53 1.17
CA PHE A 37 -26.29 -0.53 0.93
C PHE A 37 -25.73 -1.89 1.34
N GLN A 38 -26.51 -2.66 2.08
CA GLN A 38 -26.14 -4.02 2.46
C GLN A 38 -26.53 -5.01 1.36
N SER A 39 -25.61 -5.88 0.97
CA SER A 39 -25.81 -6.91 -0.05
C SER A 39 -25.15 -8.23 0.33
N THR A 40 -25.51 -9.31 -0.33
CA THR A 40 -24.81 -10.60 -0.25
C THR A 40 -23.74 -10.70 -1.34
N HIS A 41 -22.69 -11.48 -1.10
CA HIS A 41 -21.63 -11.72 -2.07
C HIS A 41 -21.13 -13.16 -1.92
N GLU A 42 -20.91 -13.85 -3.05
CA GLU A 42 -20.63 -15.30 -3.08
C GLU A 42 -19.40 -15.69 -2.24
N ASN A 43 -18.36 -14.86 -2.26
CA ASN A 43 -17.13 -15.08 -1.49
C ASN A 43 -17.25 -14.79 0.03
N TYR A 44 -18.39 -14.30 0.51
CA TYR A 44 -18.56 -13.91 1.91
C TYR A 44 -19.78 -14.61 2.54
N LYS A 45 -19.56 -15.24 3.69
CA LYS A 45 -20.63 -15.85 4.50
C LYS A 45 -21.52 -14.82 5.21
N HIS A 46 -21.01 -13.61 5.38
CA HIS A 46 -21.67 -12.49 6.04
C HIS A 46 -22.03 -11.41 5.00
N PRO A 47 -23.00 -10.53 5.30
CA PRO A 47 -23.32 -9.43 4.41
C PRO A 47 -22.11 -8.54 4.14
N VAL A 48 -22.03 -8.04 2.91
CA VAL A 48 -21.07 -7.01 2.49
C VAL A 48 -21.80 -5.70 2.26
N PHE A 49 -21.06 -4.60 2.32
CA PHE A 49 -21.59 -3.25 2.21
C PHE A 49 -21.05 -2.59 0.95
N GLN A 50 -21.95 -2.09 0.12
CA GLN A 50 -21.66 -1.36 -1.12
C GLN A 50 -21.92 0.13 -0.91
N ILE A 51 -21.21 0.95 -1.69
CA ILE A 51 -21.37 2.41 -1.68
C ILE A 51 -22.01 2.83 -2.99
N LEU A 52 -23.06 3.65 -2.89
CA LEU A 52 -23.78 4.18 -4.03
C LEU A 52 -23.58 5.70 -4.11
N LEU A 53 -23.23 6.18 -5.29
CA LEU A 53 -23.18 7.59 -5.65
C LEU A 53 -24.39 7.90 -6.52
N ASP A 54 -25.36 8.68 -6.03
CA ASP A 54 -26.64 8.93 -6.73
C ASP A 54 -27.28 7.65 -7.29
N GLN A 55 -27.35 6.60 -6.46
CA GLN A 55 -27.86 5.27 -6.80
C GLN A 55 -26.98 4.41 -7.72
N ARG A 56 -25.84 4.92 -8.20
CA ARG A 56 -24.87 4.14 -8.99
C ARG A 56 -23.85 3.48 -8.08
N LYS A 57 -23.66 2.17 -8.24
CA LYS A 57 -22.64 1.42 -7.49
C LYS A 57 -21.24 1.96 -7.78
N LEU A 58 -20.51 2.28 -6.73
CA LEU A 58 -19.10 2.63 -6.82
C LEU A 58 -18.30 1.46 -7.40
N ARG A 59 -17.29 1.76 -8.21
CA ARG A 59 -16.39 0.78 -8.81
C ARG A 59 -14.95 1.09 -8.47
N THR A 60 -14.13 0.05 -8.36
CA THR A 60 -12.68 0.17 -8.21
C THR A 60 -12.05 0.58 -9.56
N PRO A 61 -10.77 0.99 -9.58
CA PRO A 61 -10.05 1.27 -10.82
C PRO A 61 -10.05 0.12 -11.84
N THR A 62 -10.07 -1.15 -11.38
CA THR A 62 -10.16 -2.32 -12.28
C THR A 62 -11.58 -2.57 -12.82
N GLY A 63 -12.58 -1.84 -12.31
CA GLY A 63 -13.96 -1.89 -12.78
C GLY A 63 -14.87 -2.83 -12.00
N ILE A 64 -14.37 -3.51 -10.97
CA ILE A 64 -15.20 -4.36 -10.09
C ILE A 64 -16.05 -3.52 -9.14
N HIS A 65 -17.17 -4.10 -8.67
CA HIS A 65 -18.05 -3.42 -7.72
C HIS A 65 -17.37 -3.23 -6.36
N PHE A 66 -17.32 -1.99 -5.89
CA PHE A 66 -16.75 -1.65 -4.59
C PHE A 66 -17.64 -2.20 -3.47
N HIS A 67 -17.09 -3.11 -2.67
CA HIS A 67 -17.75 -3.67 -1.50
C HIS A 67 -16.77 -3.88 -0.36
N VAL A 68 -17.24 -3.79 0.87
CA VAL A 68 -16.42 -4.01 2.07
C VAL A 68 -17.11 -4.96 3.05
N PRO A 69 -16.37 -5.75 3.84
CA PRO A 69 -16.95 -6.75 4.74
C PRO A 69 -17.50 -6.16 6.05
N ASN A 70 -17.26 -4.88 6.34
CA ASN A 70 -17.62 -4.23 7.61
C ASN A 70 -18.41 -2.94 7.37
N GLN A 71 -19.54 -2.79 8.08
CA GLN A 71 -20.40 -1.61 8.02
C GLN A 71 -19.67 -0.32 8.43
N ALA A 72 -18.87 -0.38 9.50
CA ALA A 72 -18.15 0.80 10.00
C ALA A 72 -17.15 1.31 8.95
N LEU A 73 -16.48 0.40 8.25
CA LEU A 73 -15.60 0.74 7.13
C LEU A 73 -16.38 1.35 5.96
N ALA A 74 -17.56 0.80 5.64
CA ALA A 74 -18.40 1.34 4.57
C ALA A 74 -18.88 2.77 4.86
N VAL A 75 -19.29 3.04 6.11
CA VAL A 75 -19.69 4.38 6.56
C VAL A 75 -18.52 5.35 6.50
N ALA A 76 -17.33 4.94 6.93
CA ALA A 76 -16.13 5.77 6.87
C ALA A 76 -15.74 6.12 5.42
N VAL A 77 -15.76 5.13 4.52
CA VAL A 77 -15.52 5.39 3.08
C VAL A 77 -16.63 6.27 2.50
N ALA A 78 -17.91 6.04 2.84
CA ALA A 78 -19.00 6.90 2.38
C ALA A 78 -18.80 8.36 2.82
N HIS A 79 -18.29 8.58 4.03
CA HIS A 79 -17.94 9.91 4.51
C HIS A 79 -16.80 10.56 3.71
N GLU A 80 -15.77 9.80 3.31
CA GLU A 80 -14.72 10.32 2.42
C GLU A 80 -15.30 10.84 1.09
N TRP A 81 -16.24 10.11 0.49
CA TRP A 81 -16.92 10.53 -0.74
C TRP A 81 -17.85 11.72 -0.49
N ASP A 82 -18.61 11.73 0.60
CA ASP A 82 -19.52 12.83 0.93
C ASP A 82 -18.78 14.15 1.17
N SER A 83 -17.60 14.08 1.79
CA SER A 83 -16.74 15.24 2.10
C SER A 83 -16.13 15.95 0.89
N GLN A 84 -16.24 15.37 -0.31
CA GLN A 84 -15.74 16.01 -1.54
C GLN A 84 -16.65 17.20 -1.90
N VAL A 85 -16.07 18.32 -2.35
CA VAL A 85 -16.81 19.55 -2.68
C VAL A 85 -16.87 19.75 -4.20
N ASP A 86 -15.96 20.52 -4.78
CA ASP A 86 -15.99 20.81 -6.23
C ASP A 86 -15.23 19.78 -7.06
N THR A 87 -14.13 19.28 -6.52
CA THR A 87 -13.24 18.32 -7.15
C THR A 87 -12.97 17.14 -6.22
N ILE A 88 -12.82 15.97 -6.82
CA ILE A 88 -12.51 14.73 -6.12
C ILE A 88 -11.01 14.71 -5.82
N LYS A 89 -10.69 14.90 -4.54
CA LYS A 89 -9.32 14.94 -4.01
C LYS A 89 -8.92 13.56 -3.52
N ARG A 90 -8.23 12.78 -4.36
CA ARG A 90 -7.81 11.39 -4.02
C ARG A 90 -6.95 11.29 -2.77
N TYR A 91 -6.09 12.28 -2.51
CA TYR A 91 -5.26 12.31 -1.30
C TYR A 91 -6.09 12.44 -0.01
N ALA A 92 -7.34 12.94 -0.09
CA ALA A 92 -8.27 13.04 1.02
C ALA A 92 -9.16 11.79 1.16
N MET A 93 -8.88 10.72 0.41
CA MET A 93 -9.65 9.47 0.43
C MET A 93 -8.75 8.23 0.67
N PRO A 94 -8.00 8.19 1.79
CA PRO A 94 -7.09 7.08 2.09
C PRO A 94 -7.81 5.73 2.26
N LEU A 95 -8.98 5.69 2.89
CA LEU A 95 -9.73 4.44 3.11
C LEU A 95 -10.26 3.90 1.78
N THR A 96 -10.77 4.76 0.90
CA THR A 96 -11.17 4.39 -0.46
C THR A 96 -9.99 3.78 -1.22
N THR A 97 -8.81 4.40 -1.11
CA THR A 97 -7.60 3.92 -1.79
C THR A 97 -7.15 2.55 -1.27
N LEU A 98 -7.18 2.36 0.06
CA LEU A 98 -6.87 1.08 0.70
C LEU A 98 -7.86 -0.02 0.31
N CYS A 99 -9.16 0.29 0.30
CA CYS A 99 -10.19 -0.67 -0.11
C CYS A 99 -10.09 -1.04 -1.58
N ASN A 100 -9.83 -0.07 -2.46
CA ASN A 100 -9.56 -0.34 -3.88
C ASN A 100 -8.39 -1.31 -4.02
N ARG A 101 -7.27 -1.05 -3.32
CA ARG A 101 -6.12 -1.96 -3.34
C ARG A 101 -6.50 -3.35 -2.85
N ALA A 102 -7.23 -3.47 -1.74
CA ALA A 102 -7.61 -4.77 -1.19
C ALA A 102 -8.53 -5.57 -2.12
N LEU A 103 -9.47 -4.89 -2.78
CA LEU A 103 -10.40 -5.49 -3.74
C LEU A 103 -9.72 -5.86 -5.06
N ASP A 104 -8.81 -5.03 -5.53
CA ASP A 104 -8.09 -5.24 -6.78
C ASP A 104 -6.91 -6.22 -6.62
N THR A 105 -6.57 -6.63 -5.39
CA THR A 105 -5.53 -7.64 -5.14
C THR A 105 -6.11 -9.05 -5.34
N PRO A 106 -5.62 -9.82 -6.32
CA PRO A 106 -6.03 -11.19 -6.54
C PRO A 106 -5.74 -12.11 -5.33
N ALA A 107 -6.59 -13.12 -5.13
CA ALA A 107 -6.47 -14.02 -3.98
C ALA A 107 -5.21 -14.89 -3.99
N ASP A 108 -4.66 -15.20 -5.17
CA ASP A 108 -3.42 -15.94 -5.38
C ASP A 108 -2.15 -15.12 -5.04
N GLN A 109 -2.29 -13.81 -4.79
CA GLN A 109 -1.17 -12.97 -4.36
C GLN A 109 -0.92 -12.99 -2.85
N HIS A 110 -1.63 -13.82 -2.08
CA HIS A 110 -1.47 -13.88 -0.62
C HIS A 110 -0.01 -14.15 -0.20
N ASP A 111 0.62 -15.18 -0.76
CA ASP A 111 2.03 -15.51 -0.49
C ASP A 111 2.98 -14.37 -0.91
N ILE A 112 2.65 -13.68 -2.02
CA ILE A 112 3.42 -12.53 -2.51
C ILE A 112 3.34 -11.38 -1.51
N LEU A 113 2.15 -11.07 -0.97
CA LEU A 113 1.99 -10.03 0.05
C LEU A 113 2.78 -10.37 1.32
N VAL A 114 2.70 -11.61 1.78
CA VAL A 114 3.45 -12.05 2.97
C VAL A 114 4.95 -11.94 2.72
N SER A 115 5.45 -12.42 1.58
CA SER A 115 6.86 -12.30 1.23
C SER A 115 7.33 -10.85 1.14
N THR A 116 6.48 -9.95 0.65
CA THR A 116 6.78 -8.51 0.56
C THR A 116 6.82 -7.87 1.96
N ILE A 117 5.88 -8.21 2.83
CA ILE A 117 5.89 -7.77 4.25
C ILE A 117 7.15 -8.26 4.96
N MET A 118 7.58 -9.50 4.70
CA MET A 118 8.80 -10.06 5.28
C MET A 118 10.07 -9.36 4.80
N GLN A 119 10.09 -8.81 3.58
CA GLN A 119 11.22 -7.99 3.12
C GLN A 119 11.39 -6.72 3.96
N TYR A 120 10.29 -6.06 4.33
CA TYR A 120 10.34 -4.92 5.25
C TYR A 120 10.81 -5.33 6.65
N ALA A 121 10.41 -6.50 7.13
CA ALA A 121 10.86 -7.00 8.43
C ALA A 121 12.38 -7.24 8.49
N ASP A 122 13.00 -7.63 7.37
CA ASP A 122 14.45 -7.80 7.25
C ASP A 122 15.22 -6.46 7.21
N THR A 123 14.54 -5.37 6.84
CA THR A 123 15.14 -4.04 6.66
C THR A 123 14.44 -2.98 7.51
N ASP A 124 13.92 -3.36 8.68
CA ASP A 124 13.17 -2.43 9.53
C ASP A 124 14.11 -1.35 10.10
N THR A 125 13.71 -0.09 9.95
CA THR A 125 14.45 1.09 10.42
C THR A 125 14.81 1.03 11.91
N ILE A 126 13.99 0.45 12.78
CA ILE A 126 14.27 0.40 14.23
C ILE A 126 15.44 -0.53 14.57
N CYS A 127 15.77 -1.44 13.64
CA CYS A 127 16.89 -2.36 13.75
C CYS A 127 18.22 -1.73 13.30
N PHE A 128 18.19 -0.57 12.64
CA PHE A 128 19.38 0.19 12.24
C PHE A 128 19.62 1.35 13.20
N ARG A 129 20.65 1.23 14.04
CA ARG A 129 20.98 2.22 15.07
C ARG A 129 22.18 3.05 14.68
N CYS A 130 22.15 4.31 15.05
CA CYS A 130 23.33 5.17 14.97
C CYS A 130 24.23 4.88 16.18
N GLN A 131 25.56 4.96 15.99
CA GLN A 131 26.52 4.93 17.10
C GLN A 131 26.91 6.34 17.56
N GLU A 132 26.74 7.34 16.70
CA GLU A 132 27.07 8.73 16.98
C GLU A 132 26.08 9.66 16.26
N PRO A 133 25.83 10.87 16.79
CA PRO A 133 26.29 11.39 18.10
C PRO A 133 25.51 10.81 19.29
N ASP A 134 26.08 10.82 20.49
CA ASP A 134 25.51 10.24 21.73
C ASP A 134 24.06 10.65 22.01
N ASP A 135 23.70 11.89 21.71
CA ASP A 135 22.36 12.40 21.93
C ASP A 135 21.33 11.68 21.04
N LEU A 136 21.71 11.36 19.79
CA LEU A 136 20.86 10.59 18.88
C LEU A 136 20.73 9.14 19.36
N VAL A 137 21.82 8.53 19.84
CA VAL A 137 21.80 7.17 20.40
C VAL A 137 20.82 7.08 21.57
N LYS A 138 20.89 8.03 22.51
CA LYS A 138 19.98 8.09 23.66
C LYS A 138 18.51 8.19 23.22
N VAL A 139 18.20 9.07 22.27
CA VAL A 139 16.83 9.25 21.77
C VAL A 139 16.32 7.98 21.08
N GLN A 140 17.17 7.34 20.25
CA GLN A 140 16.83 6.08 19.60
C GLN A 140 16.58 4.97 20.63
N SER A 141 17.47 4.77 21.60
CA SER A 141 17.29 3.77 22.65
C SER A 141 16.02 4.00 23.46
N LEU A 142 15.79 5.22 23.95
CA LEU A 142 14.60 5.54 24.74
C LEU A 142 13.29 5.28 23.97
N SER A 143 13.27 5.54 22.67
CA SER A 143 12.05 5.44 21.86
C SER A 143 11.83 4.04 21.27
N TRP A 144 12.89 3.37 20.82
CA TRP A 144 12.80 2.15 20.01
C TRP A 144 13.04 0.88 20.83
N ASP A 145 13.78 0.91 21.94
CA ASP A 145 14.00 -0.27 22.79
C ASP A 145 12.68 -0.80 23.39
N PRO A 146 11.71 0.03 23.81
CA PRO A 146 10.40 -0.45 24.25
C PRO A 146 9.67 -1.24 23.15
N ILE A 147 9.80 -0.81 21.89
CA ILE A 147 9.17 -1.47 20.73
C ILE A 147 9.83 -2.82 20.49
N ILE A 148 11.16 -2.88 20.47
CA ILE A 148 11.91 -4.14 20.29
C ILE A 148 11.60 -5.12 21.42
N ASN A 149 11.55 -4.65 22.67
CA ASN A 149 11.20 -5.47 23.82
C ASN A 149 9.76 -6.01 23.74
N TRP A 150 8.81 -5.18 23.28
CA TRP A 150 7.44 -5.61 23.04
C TRP A 150 7.37 -6.67 21.93
N VAL A 151 8.06 -6.47 20.81
CA VAL A 151 8.14 -7.43 19.71
C VAL A 151 8.71 -8.76 20.18
N ASN A 152 9.80 -8.73 20.95
CA ASN A 152 10.43 -9.92 21.50
C ASN A 152 9.47 -10.70 22.41
N LYS A 153 8.77 -9.99 23.31
CA LYS A 153 7.82 -10.64 24.23
C LYS A 153 6.57 -11.17 23.52
N HIS A 154 6.02 -10.42 22.57
CA HIS A 154 4.75 -10.73 21.92
C HIS A 154 4.90 -11.80 20.84
N TYR A 155 5.91 -11.67 19.98
CA TYR A 155 6.15 -12.59 18.86
C TYR A 155 7.18 -13.68 19.16
N GLN A 156 7.86 -13.60 20.31
CA GLN A 156 8.91 -14.55 20.71
C GLN A 156 10.03 -14.63 19.66
N ILE A 157 10.39 -13.48 19.08
CA ILE A 157 11.47 -13.33 18.10
C ILE A 157 12.58 -12.44 18.65
N LYS A 158 13.80 -12.56 18.12
CA LYS A 158 14.91 -11.68 18.49
C LYS A 158 15.37 -10.87 17.27
N PRO A 159 14.85 -9.65 17.08
CA PRO A 159 15.34 -8.77 16.02
C PRO A 159 16.83 -8.50 16.21
N VAL A 160 17.59 -8.58 15.12
CA VAL A 160 19.01 -8.25 15.12
C VAL A 160 19.13 -6.74 15.01
N ILE A 161 19.87 -6.12 15.92
CA ILE A 161 20.16 -4.69 15.87
C ILE A 161 21.54 -4.52 15.22
N THR A 162 21.65 -3.67 14.21
CA THR A 162 22.90 -3.37 13.49
C THR A 162 23.11 -1.87 13.41
N ASP A 163 24.36 -1.46 13.30
CA ASP A 163 24.79 -0.09 13.03
C ASP A 163 25.47 0.05 11.66
N SER A 164 25.83 -1.07 11.05
CA SER A 164 26.51 -1.12 9.78
C SER A 164 25.53 -0.94 8.62
N MET A 165 25.86 0.00 7.71
CA MET A 165 25.14 0.17 6.45
C MET A 165 25.30 -1.01 5.49
N THR A 166 26.32 -1.86 5.68
CA THR A 166 26.62 -3.01 4.80
C THR A 166 26.10 -4.33 5.34
N SER A 167 25.81 -4.41 6.65
CA SER A 167 25.24 -5.61 7.27
C SER A 167 23.73 -5.52 7.31
N LEU A 168 23.05 -6.49 6.69
CA LEU A 168 21.60 -6.60 6.80
C LEU A 168 21.27 -7.21 8.17
N ALA A 169 20.42 -6.53 8.95
CA ALA A 169 19.81 -7.00 10.19
C ALA A 169 18.81 -8.16 9.96
N LYS A 170 19.25 -9.21 9.27
CA LYS A 170 18.39 -10.33 8.89
C LYS A 170 17.95 -11.10 10.13
N LEU A 171 16.66 -11.33 10.20
CA LEU A 171 16.07 -12.22 11.20
C LEU A 171 16.61 -13.65 11.04
N SER A 172 16.71 -14.37 12.16
CA SER A 172 17.06 -15.80 12.13
C SER A 172 16.02 -16.60 11.33
N PRO A 173 16.39 -17.71 10.66
CA PRO A 173 15.43 -18.51 9.89
C PRO A 173 14.21 -18.95 10.71
N LEU A 174 14.42 -19.28 12.00
CA LEU A 174 13.37 -19.69 12.92
C LEU A 174 12.41 -18.54 13.27
N ASP A 175 12.93 -17.33 13.45
CA ASP A 175 12.10 -16.16 13.71
C ASP A 175 11.32 -15.71 12.47
N LYS A 176 11.91 -15.86 11.28
CA LYS A 176 11.20 -15.64 10.02
C LYS A 176 10.04 -16.60 9.85
N GLU A 177 10.22 -17.88 10.18
CA GLU A 177 9.14 -18.87 10.12
C GLU A 177 7.98 -18.50 11.04
N LYS A 178 8.26 -18.10 12.29
CA LYS A 178 7.23 -17.65 13.24
C LYS A 178 6.43 -16.46 12.69
N LEU A 179 7.12 -15.43 12.17
CA LEU A 179 6.47 -14.25 11.60
C LEU A 179 5.69 -14.58 10.33
N THR A 180 6.24 -15.41 9.45
CA THR A 180 5.56 -15.84 8.23
C THR A 180 4.28 -16.58 8.56
N ARG A 181 4.33 -17.50 9.54
CA ARG A 181 3.14 -18.20 10.05
C ARG A 181 2.10 -17.24 10.63
N TYR A 182 2.55 -16.21 11.36
CA TYR A 182 1.67 -15.18 11.89
C TYR A 182 0.97 -14.40 10.77
N PHE A 183 1.71 -13.92 9.76
CA PHE A 183 1.11 -13.19 8.63
C PHE A 183 0.21 -14.09 7.77
N ASN A 184 0.54 -15.37 7.63
CA ASN A 184 -0.29 -16.33 6.91
C ASN A 184 -1.68 -16.53 7.53
N SER A 185 -1.85 -16.24 8.83
CA SER A 185 -3.16 -16.31 9.48
C SER A 185 -4.11 -15.17 9.10
N TYR A 186 -3.62 -14.11 8.45
CA TYR A 186 -4.43 -12.97 8.03
C TYR A 186 -5.09 -13.19 6.67
N ASN A 187 -6.26 -12.57 6.51
CA ASN A 187 -6.92 -12.46 5.21
C ASN A 187 -6.28 -11.36 4.35
N ILE A 188 -6.67 -11.31 3.07
CA ILE A 188 -6.15 -10.34 2.10
C ILE A 188 -6.35 -8.88 2.55
N TRP A 189 -7.50 -8.58 3.19
CA TRP A 189 -7.79 -7.24 3.70
C TRP A 189 -6.79 -6.81 4.79
N GLY A 190 -6.49 -7.71 5.72
CA GLY A 190 -5.53 -7.47 6.79
C GLY A 190 -4.09 -7.33 6.27
N LEU A 191 -3.70 -8.16 5.30
CA LEU A 191 -2.37 -8.09 4.69
C LEU A 191 -2.19 -6.82 3.85
N THR A 192 -3.17 -6.48 3.01
CA THR A 192 -3.10 -5.26 2.18
C THR A 192 -3.08 -4.00 3.04
N GLY A 193 -3.85 -3.96 4.13
CA GLY A 193 -3.82 -2.86 5.09
C GLY A 193 -2.45 -2.72 5.76
N LYS A 194 -1.87 -3.82 6.25
CA LYS A 194 -0.53 -3.83 6.87
C LYS A 194 0.56 -3.42 5.89
N LEU A 195 0.57 -4.00 4.69
CA LEU A 195 1.56 -3.67 3.65
C LEU A 195 1.50 -2.18 3.27
N SER A 196 0.30 -1.63 3.15
CA SER A 196 0.12 -0.22 2.81
C SER A 196 0.62 0.71 3.92
N MET A 197 0.44 0.33 5.20
CA MET A 197 1.02 1.05 6.33
C MET A 197 2.55 0.98 6.32
N MET A 198 3.13 -0.19 6.05
CA MET A 198 4.60 -0.37 6.02
C MET A 198 5.23 0.44 4.88
N SER A 199 4.62 0.44 3.70
CA SER A 199 5.11 1.19 2.54
C SER A 199 5.07 2.71 2.69
N ILE A 200 4.29 3.25 3.64
CA ILE A 200 4.27 4.70 3.93
C ILE A 200 5.42 5.09 4.86
N ILE A 201 5.87 4.17 5.71
CA ILE A 201 6.87 4.41 6.76
C ILE A 201 8.29 4.13 6.26
N SER A 202 8.45 3.22 5.29
CA SER A 202 9.73 2.90 4.63
C SER A 202 10.12 3.88 3.54
#